data_AF-A0A6J7ZKJ5-F1
#
_entry.id   AF-A0A6J7ZKJ5-F1
#
_cell.length_a   1.000
_cell.length_b   1.000
_cell.length_c   1.000
_cell.angle_alpha   90.00
_cell.angle_beta   90.00
_cell.angle_gamma   90.00
#
_symmetry.space_group_name_H-M   'P 1'
#
loop_
_entity.id
_entity.type
_entity.pdbx_description
1 polymer ?
#
loop_
_entity_poly.entity_id
_entity_poly.type
_entity_poly.pdbx_seq_one_letter_code
_entity_poly.pdbx_strand_id
1 'polypeptide(L)'
;MSNIEWSPQQWLPQPKLSEREFERLRSEAMRGIFEAVTLMPDLADVVLEDFGVADEEDDSKELPYGTHGTLSKYFHIENGRSIGEKNYIEGAIPYISSGDSTNSIISLIDPVPEEVFEQGGITITAFGKAALQPWSFMARGNGGSSVRVLLPKYKMSLNDLLWFVVQINRQRWRFFYARMAIKGRIANLEVSAPPEALVDTGKTLFERVRVFREQLEDLVHLKTNFSV
;
A
#
# COMPACT_ATOMS: atom_id res chain seq x y z
N MET A 1 -6.96 -33.06 18.77
CA MET A 1 -6.32 -32.87 17.45
C MET A 1 -5.92 -31.41 17.37
N SER A 2 -4.62 -31.10 17.27
CA SER A 2 -4.20 -29.73 17.00
C SER A 2 -4.80 -29.33 15.65
N ASN A 3 -5.54 -28.25 15.61
CA ASN A 3 -6.17 -27.73 14.40
C ASN A 3 -5.07 -27.06 13.56
N ILE A 4 -4.15 -27.88 13.02
CA ILE A 4 -3.06 -27.41 12.17
C ILE A 4 -3.72 -26.86 10.91
N GLU A 5 -3.74 -25.53 10.80
CA GLU A 5 -4.18 -24.86 9.59
C GLU A 5 -3.26 -25.30 8.45
N TRP A 6 -3.86 -25.89 7.40
CA TRP A 6 -3.14 -26.24 6.18
C TRP A 6 -2.73 -24.96 5.45
N SER A 7 -1.46 -24.57 5.60
CA SER A 7 -0.90 -23.40 4.92
C SER A 7 -0.25 -23.83 3.60
N PRO A 8 -0.70 -23.31 2.43
CA PRO A 8 -0.04 -23.57 1.15
C PRO A 8 1.45 -23.18 1.14
N GLN A 9 1.85 -22.28 2.05
CA GLN A 9 3.25 -21.84 2.18
C GLN A 9 4.21 -22.96 2.54
N GLN A 10 3.77 -23.91 3.37
CA GLN A 10 4.61 -25.03 3.80
C GLN A 10 4.97 -25.99 2.65
N TRP A 11 4.18 -26.00 1.57
CA TRP A 11 4.28 -27.00 0.50
C TRP A 11 4.59 -26.40 -0.86
N LEU A 12 4.36 -25.10 -1.05
CA LEU A 12 4.56 -24.40 -2.30
C LEU A 12 5.45 -23.18 -2.05
N PRO A 13 6.78 -23.32 -2.26
CA PRO A 13 7.71 -22.21 -2.09
C PRO A 13 7.39 -21.10 -3.10
N GLN A 14 7.78 -19.87 -2.75
CA GLN A 14 7.58 -18.74 -3.64
C GLN A 14 8.48 -18.88 -4.88
N PRO A 15 7.92 -18.75 -6.11
CA PRO A 15 8.74 -18.70 -7.31
C PRO A 15 9.68 -17.49 -7.27
N LYS A 16 10.92 -17.66 -7.73
CA LYS A 16 11.84 -16.53 -7.93
C LYS A 16 11.27 -15.59 -8.99
N LEU A 17 11.26 -14.29 -8.71
CA LEU A 17 10.92 -13.30 -9.73
C LEU A 17 12.12 -13.04 -10.62
N SER A 18 11.88 -13.01 -11.93
CA SER A 18 12.81 -12.35 -12.85
C SER A 18 12.76 -10.83 -12.67
N GLU A 19 13.87 -10.16 -12.98
CA GLU A 19 13.96 -8.69 -12.92
C GLU A 19 12.90 -8.01 -13.78
N ARG A 20 12.65 -8.51 -14.99
CA ARG A 20 11.61 -7.99 -15.90
C ARG A 20 10.21 -8.12 -15.32
N GLU A 21 9.91 -9.22 -14.65
CA GLU A 21 8.60 -9.39 -14.01
C GLU A 21 8.44 -8.48 -12.80
N PHE A 22 9.50 -8.33 -12.00
CA PHE A 22 9.53 -7.43 -10.88
C PHE A 22 9.21 -6.00 -11.35
N GLU A 23 9.92 -5.53 -12.38
CA GLU A 23 9.76 -4.19 -12.91
C GLU A 23 8.34 -3.94 -13.46
N ARG A 24 7.75 -4.93 -14.13
CA ARG A 24 6.36 -4.85 -14.59
C ARG A 24 5.39 -4.69 -13.42
N LEU A 25 5.51 -5.51 -12.38
CA LEU A 25 4.59 -5.47 -11.24
C LEU A 25 4.77 -4.23 -10.38
N ARG A 26 6.02 -3.75 -10.27
CA ARG A 26 6.35 -2.48 -9.63
C ARG A 26 5.67 -1.33 -10.35
N SER A 27 5.78 -1.31 -11.69
CA SER A 27 5.09 -0.34 -12.54
C SER A 27 3.57 -0.41 -12.41
N GLU A 28 2.98 -1.61 -12.30
CA GLU A 28 1.54 -1.80 -12.05
C GLU A 28 1.11 -1.26 -10.69
N ALA A 29 1.90 -1.50 -9.64
CA ALA A 29 1.62 -0.96 -8.30
C ALA A 29 1.69 0.58 -8.29
N MET A 30 2.71 1.16 -8.93
CA MET A 30 2.82 2.61 -9.11
C MET A 30 1.66 3.20 -9.90
N ARG A 31 1.28 2.56 -11.01
CA ARG A 31 0.15 2.99 -11.85
C ARG A 31 -1.16 3.07 -11.06
N GLY A 32 -1.39 2.12 -10.14
CA GLY A 32 -2.59 2.11 -9.30
C GLY A 32 -2.78 3.39 -8.46
N ILE A 33 -1.69 4.06 -8.07
CA ILE A 33 -1.74 5.35 -7.36
C ILE A 33 -2.26 6.44 -8.29
N PHE A 34 -1.73 6.55 -9.51
CA PHE A 34 -2.16 7.56 -10.49
C PHE A 34 -3.58 7.31 -11.01
N GLU A 35 -3.97 6.04 -11.15
CA GLU A 35 -5.37 5.66 -11.45
C GLU A 35 -6.31 6.12 -10.34
N ALA A 36 -5.91 5.96 -9.07
CA ALA A 36 -6.68 6.47 -7.94
C ALA A 36 -6.80 8.00 -7.96
N VAL A 37 -5.71 8.72 -8.20
CA VAL A 37 -5.72 10.19 -8.33
C VAL A 37 -6.57 10.64 -9.52
N THR A 38 -6.58 9.89 -10.63
CA THR A 38 -7.44 10.22 -11.78
C THR A 38 -8.93 10.14 -11.40
N LEU A 39 -9.31 9.16 -10.59
CA LEU A 39 -10.69 8.96 -10.16
C LEU A 39 -11.09 9.85 -8.98
N MET A 40 -10.12 10.22 -8.14
CA MET A 40 -10.30 11.06 -6.94
C MET A 40 -9.14 12.07 -6.89
N PRO A 41 -9.24 13.20 -7.61
CA PRO A 41 -8.12 14.12 -7.78
C PRO A 41 -7.62 14.78 -6.49
N ASP A 42 -8.50 14.93 -5.49
CA ASP A 42 -8.17 15.45 -4.16
C ASP A 42 -7.13 14.58 -3.42
N LEU A 43 -6.95 13.32 -3.83
CA LEU A 43 -5.87 12.47 -3.31
C LEU A 43 -4.49 13.06 -3.55
N ALA A 44 -4.30 13.83 -4.62
CA ALA A 44 -3.03 14.47 -4.92
C ALA A 44 -2.61 15.48 -3.83
N ASP A 45 -3.58 16.08 -3.14
CA ASP A 45 -3.36 17.14 -2.15
C ASP A 45 -3.01 16.56 -0.77
N VAL A 46 -3.30 15.27 -0.54
CA VAL A 46 -3.06 14.56 0.72
C VAL A 46 -1.92 13.54 0.65
N VAL A 47 -1.16 13.50 -0.46
CA VAL A 47 0.06 12.71 -0.54
C VAL A 47 1.07 13.26 0.46
N LEU A 48 1.63 12.37 1.28
CA LEU A 48 2.65 12.69 2.26
C LEU A 48 3.98 13.02 1.56
N GLU A 49 4.59 14.15 1.92
CA GLU A 49 5.82 14.66 1.29
C GLU A 49 7.02 13.74 1.52
N ASP A 50 7.09 13.13 2.71
CA ASP A 50 8.15 12.27 3.20
C ASP A 50 7.91 10.78 2.92
N PHE A 51 6.80 10.40 2.29
CA PHE A 51 6.46 8.99 2.11
C PHE A 51 7.44 8.27 1.17
N GLY A 52 8.10 7.25 1.73
CA GLY A 52 9.11 6.48 1.01
C GLY A 52 10.39 7.28 0.71
N VAL A 53 10.61 8.39 1.42
CA VAL A 53 11.89 9.11 1.43
C VAL A 53 12.76 8.49 2.52
N ALA A 54 13.89 7.90 2.11
CA ALA A 54 14.85 7.31 3.03
C ALA A 54 15.87 8.39 3.44
N ASP A 55 15.50 9.28 4.35
CA ASP A 55 16.34 10.40 4.81
C ASP A 55 17.48 9.96 5.75
N GLU A 56 18.71 10.44 5.51
CA GLU A 56 19.88 10.18 6.37
C GLU A 56 19.71 10.68 7.80
N GLU A 57 18.81 11.65 8.03
CA GLU A 57 18.50 12.20 9.36
C GLU A 57 17.49 11.36 10.17
N ASP A 58 16.89 10.31 9.60
CA ASP A 58 16.01 9.38 10.32
C ASP A 58 16.84 8.40 11.17
N ASP A 59 16.69 8.50 12.51
CA ASP A 59 17.32 7.62 13.50
C ASP A 59 16.81 6.17 13.45
N SER A 60 15.84 5.85 12.59
CA SER A 60 15.35 4.49 12.40
C SER A 60 16.42 3.56 11.82
N LYS A 61 16.26 2.26 12.07
CA LYS A 61 17.25 1.26 11.64
C LYS A 61 17.16 1.05 10.14
N GLU A 62 18.30 0.88 9.49
CA GLU A 62 18.39 0.44 8.10
C GLU A 62 17.71 -0.92 7.88
N LEU A 63 17.06 -1.08 6.73
CA LEU A 63 16.47 -2.35 6.32
C LEU A 63 17.55 -3.44 6.25
N PRO A 64 17.35 -4.62 6.89
CA PRO A 64 18.28 -5.73 6.75
C PRO A 64 18.19 -6.37 5.34
N TYR A 65 18.83 -5.72 4.35
CA TYR A 65 18.91 -6.13 2.95
C TYR A 65 19.47 -7.55 2.80
N GLY A 66 19.05 -8.23 1.73
CA GLY A 66 19.43 -9.61 1.40
C GLY A 66 18.92 -10.68 2.37
N THR A 67 18.20 -10.30 3.42
CA THR A 67 17.69 -11.27 4.40
C THR A 67 16.34 -11.87 3.99
N HIS A 68 16.08 -13.08 4.50
CA HIS A 68 14.81 -13.77 4.36
C HIS A 68 14.11 -13.85 5.72
N GLY A 69 12.77 -13.89 5.73
CA GLY A 69 11.98 -14.04 6.95
C GLY A 69 10.50 -13.73 6.77
N THR A 70 9.74 -13.78 7.85
CA THR A 70 8.32 -13.42 7.85
C THR A 70 8.10 -11.92 7.69
N LEU A 71 6.95 -11.49 7.17
CA LEU A 71 6.61 -10.06 7.07
C LEU A 71 6.70 -9.33 8.41
N SER A 72 6.35 -10.00 9.53
CA SER A 72 6.47 -9.43 10.88
C SER A 72 7.89 -9.06 11.27
N LYS A 73 8.92 -9.58 10.58
CA LYS A 73 10.31 -9.15 10.74
C LYS A 73 10.51 -7.71 10.26
N TYR A 74 9.87 -7.33 9.15
CA TYR A 74 10.08 -6.06 8.43
C TYR A 74 9.02 -4.99 8.73
N PHE A 75 7.82 -5.41 9.17
CA PHE A 75 6.69 -4.51 9.41
C PHE A 75 6.04 -4.76 10.78
N HIS A 76 5.50 -3.69 11.37
CA HIS A 76 4.42 -3.79 12.35
C HIS A 76 3.12 -4.06 11.60
N ILE A 77 2.37 -5.09 12.01
CA ILE A 77 1.15 -5.50 11.32
C ILE A 77 -0.04 -5.21 12.21
N GLU A 78 -0.88 -4.31 11.74
CA GLU A 78 -2.10 -3.89 12.40
C GLU A 78 -3.35 -4.34 11.63
N ASN A 79 -4.46 -4.35 12.33
CA ASN A 79 -5.77 -4.39 11.69
C ASN A 79 -6.18 -2.95 11.41
N GLY A 80 -6.96 -2.73 10.36
CA GLY A 80 -7.74 -1.50 10.25
C GLY A 80 -8.53 -1.27 11.54
N ARG A 81 -8.76 0.00 11.88
CA ARG A 81 -9.39 0.39 13.14
C ARG A 81 -10.89 0.68 12.99
N SER A 82 -11.34 0.88 11.76
CA SER A 82 -12.68 1.38 11.47
C SER A 82 -13.82 0.39 11.69
N ILE A 83 -14.94 0.92 12.19
CA ILE A 83 -16.23 0.23 12.34
C ILE A 83 -17.05 0.18 11.03
N GLY A 84 -16.56 0.70 9.92
CA GLY A 84 -17.17 0.61 8.59
C GLY A 84 -17.53 1.95 7.98
N GLU A 85 -17.25 2.07 6.68
CA GLU A 85 -17.40 3.28 5.86
C GLU A 85 -18.71 4.06 6.05
N LYS A 86 -19.85 3.37 6.11
CA LYS A 86 -21.19 3.98 6.26
C LYS A 86 -21.40 4.79 7.55
N ASN A 87 -20.47 4.73 8.50
CA ASN A 87 -20.54 5.48 9.75
C ASN A 87 -19.83 6.84 9.67
N TYR A 88 -19.21 7.17 8.53
CA TYR A 88 -18.50 8.42 8.33
C TYR A 88 -19.17 9.28 7.28
N ILE A 89 -18.89 10.56 7.34
CA ILE A 89 -19.30 11.53 6.34
C ILE A 89 -18.18 11.73 5.32
N GLU A 90 -18.54 12.29 4.17
CA GLU A 90 -17.60 12.64 3.11
C GLU A 90 -16.52 13.61 3.63
N GLY A 91 -15.29 13.42 3.15
CA GLY A 91 -14.13 14.24 3.52
C GLY A 91 -12.98 14.02 2.54
N ALA A 92 -11.74 14.20 2.99
CA ALA A 92 -10.56 14.14 2.13
C ALA A 92 -9.68 12.88 2.35
N ILE A 93 -9.92 12.11 3.42
CA ILE A 93 -9.05 11.00 3.78
C ILE A 93 -9.53 9.71 3.12
N PRO A 94 -8.68 8.98 2.39
CA PRO A 94 -9.08 7.73 1.75
C PRO A 94 -9.49 6.68 2.77
N TYR A 95 -10.64 6.06 2.51
CA TYR A 95 -11.12 4.90 3.22
C TYR A 95 -10.79 3.60 2.46
N ILE A 96 -9.95 2.77 3.07
CA ILE A 96 -9.47 1.52 2.50
C ILE A 96 -10.34 0.34 2.94
N SER A 97 -10.80 -0.42 1.95
CA SER A 97 -11.63 -1.63 2.16
C SER A 97 -11.04 -2.85 1.45
N SER A 98 -11.80 -3.94 1.39
CA SER A 98 -11.35 -5.23 0.82
C SER A 98 -11.61 -5.38 -0.69
N GLY A 99 -11.72 -4.26 -1.42
CA GLY A 99 -11.80 -4.26 -2.90
C GLY A 99 -10.42 -4.12 -3.54
N ASP A 100 -10.26 -4.59 -4.77
CA ASP A 100 -8.97 -4.53 -5.47
C ASP A 100 -8.78 -3.26 -6.31
N SER A 101 -9.89 -2.69 -6.78
CA SER A 101 -9.91 -1.54 -7.67
C SER A 101 -9.40 -0.29 -6.98
N THR A 102 -8.88 0.65 -7.76
CA THR A 102 -8.59 2.02 -7.28
C THR A 102 -7.72 2.03 -6.03
N ASN A 103 -6.67 1.21 -6.02
CA ASN A 103 -5.75 1.10 -4.91
C ASN A 103 -6.45 0.73 -3.56
N SER A 104 -7.55 -0.01 -3.64
CA SER A 104 -8.42 -0.44 -2.53
C SER A 104 -9.21 0.68 -1.83
N ILE A 105 -9.21 1.88 -2.40
CA ILE A 105 -10.00 3.03 -1.91
C ILE A 105 -11.43 2.92 -2.41
N ILE A 106 -12.39 3.08 -1.51
CA ILE A 106 -13.83 3.04 -1.88
C ILE A 106 -14.56 4.37 -1.68
N SER A 107 -14.01 5.28 -0.88
CA SER A 107 -14.53 6.63 -0.65
C SER A 107 -13.48 7.51 0.01
N LEU A 108 -13.70 8.83 0.01
CA LEU A 108 -12.99 9.78 0.84
C LEU A 108 -13.91 10.20 2.00
N ILE A 109 -13.39 10.18 3.22
CA ILE A 109 -14.16 10.41 4.44
C ILE A 109 -13.47 11.42 5.36
N ASP A 110 -14.24 11.97 6.29
CA ASP A 110 -13.69 12.77 7.37
C ASP A 110 -12.88 11.89 8.34
N PRO A 111 -11.72 12.37 8.82
CA PRO A 111 -10.87 11.62 9.72
C PRO A 111 -11.51 11.45 11.09
N VAL A 112 -11.40 10.24 11.63
CA VAL A 112 -11.58 9.97 13.06
C VAL A 112 -10.20 9.72 13.66
N PRO A 113 -9.64 10.65 14.45
CA PRO A 113 -8.23 10.65 14.84
C PRO A 113 -7.70 9.30 15.35
N GLU A 114 -8.47 8.59 16.17
CA GLU A 114 -8.08 7.31 16.76
C GLU A 114 -8.01 6.17 15.74
N GLU A 115 -8.68 6.31 14.59
CA GLU A 115 -8.78 5.31 13.54
C GLU A 115 -7.83 5.56 12.35
N VAL A 116 -7.22 6.75 12.27
CA VAL A 116 -6.33 7.17 11.18
C VAL A 116 -4.93 6.53 11.32
N PHE A 117 -4.38 6.14 10.18
CA PHE A 117 -2.97 5.80 9.99
C PHE A 117 -2.30 6.99 9.30
N GLU A 118 -1.67 7.86 10.08
CA GLU A 118 -1.15 9.17 9.62
C GLU A 118 0.08 9.05 8.74
N GLN A 119 0.90 8.03 8.95
CA GLN A 119 2.20 7.85 8.27
C GLN A 119 2.10 7.14 6.91
N GLY A 120 0.88 6.82 6.45
CA GLY A 120 0.68 5.93 5.31
C GLY A 120 1.18 4.51 5.57
N GLY A 121 1.43 3.75 4.51
CA GLY A 121 2.06 2.44 4.59
C GLY A 121 1.66 1.48 3.47
N ILE A 122 1.64 0.18 3.77
CA ILE A 122 1.09 -0.83 2.85
C ILE A 122 -0.19 -1.39 3.45
N THR A 123 -1.23 -1.51 2.64
CA THR A 123 -2.47 -2.19 3.00
C THR A 123 -2.57 -3.54 2.30
N ILE A 124 -3.19 -4.52 2.97
CA ILE A 124 -3.50 -5.83 2.39
C ILE A 124 -4.99 -6.11 2.60
N THR A 125 -5.72 -6.29 1.50
CA THR A 125 -7.15 -6.65 1.53
C THR A 125 -7.36 -8.03 2.14
N ALA A 126 -8.59 -8.36 2.54
CA ALA A 126 -8.92 -9.70 3.03
C ALA A 126 -8.61 -10.84 2.04
N PHE A 127 -8.44 -10.50 0.75
CA PHE A 127 -8.10 -11.43 -0.33
C PHE A 127 -6.66 -11.27 -0.82
N GLY A 128 -5.79 -10.65 -0.02
CA GLY A 128 -4.33 -10.66 -0.24
C GLY A 128 -3.81 -9.67 -1.28
N LYS A 129 -4.62 -8.73 -1.77
CA LYS A 129 -4.13 -7.64 -2.63
C LYS A 129 -3.40 -6.64 -1.75
N ALA A 130 -2.12 -6.42 -2.04
CA ALA A 130 -1.30 -5.38 -1.44
C ALA A 130 -1.32 -4.09 -2.28
N ALA A 131 -1.40 -2.95 -1.61
CA ALA A 131 -1.42 -1.60 -2.17
C ALA A 131 -0.63 -0.63 -1.28
N LEU A 132 0.13 0.29 -1.88
CA LEU A 132 0.73 1.42 -1.17
C LEU A 132 -0.34 2.43 -0.81
N GLN A 133 -0.27 3.01 0.38
CA GLN A 133 -1.09 4.15 0.78
C GLN A 133 -0.15 5.30 1.13
N PRO A 134 0.20 6.17 0.16
CA PRO A 134 1.16 7.27 0.37
C PRO A 134 0.54 8.52 1.00
N TRP A 135 -0.55 8.34 1.73
CA TRP A 135 -1.39 9.37 2.34
C TRP A 135 -1.85 8.87 3.70
N SER A 136 -2.29 9.78 4.57
CA SER A 136 -3.10 9.39 5.74
C SER A 136 -4.33 8.63 5.27
N PHE A 137 -4.73 7.57 5.98
CA PHE A 137 -5.91 6.79 5.59
C PHE A 137 -6.62 6.16 6.79
N MET A 138 -7.87 5.80 6.60
CA MET A 138 -8.61 4.92 7.51
C MET A 138 -8.86 3.58 6.83
N ALA A 139 -8.82 2.50 7.60
CA ALA A 139 -8.97 1.15 7.04
C ALA A 139 -9.99 0.33 7.82
N ARG A 140 -10.78 -0.46 7.09
CA ARG A 140 -11.80 -1.34 7.65
C ARG A 140 -11.24 -2.30 8.71
N GLY A 141 -11.82 -2.28 9.91
CA GLY A 141 -11.40 -3.10 11.06
C GLY A 141 -12.25 -4.33 11.38
N ASN A 142 -13.44 -4.45 10.78
CA ASN A 142 -14.40 -5.47 11.19
C ASN A 142 -14.16 -6.87 10.59
N GLY A 143 -14.04 -7.86 11.48
CA GLY A 143 -14.13 -9.30 11.19
C GLY A 143 -13.02 -9.85 10.28
N GLY A 144 -13.30 -10.99 9.64
CA GLY A 144 -12.35 -11.65 8.71
C GLY A 144 -11.96 -10.77 7.52
N SER A 145 -12.85 -9.84 7.15
CA SER A 145 -12.69 -8.91 6.04
C SER A 145 -11.97 -7.59 6.39
N SER A 146 -11.44 -7.49 7.61
CA SER A 146 -10.59 -6.37 8.01
C SER A 146 -9.34 -6.29 7.13
N VAL A 147 -9.00 -5.07 6.73
CA VAL A 147 -7.77 -4.74 6.01
C VAL A 147 -6.59 -4.86 6.96
N ARG A 148 -5.46 -5.40 6.51
CA ARG A 148 -4.21 -5.36 7.27
C ARG A 148 -3.40 -4.16 6.87
N VAL A 149 -2.81 -3.51 7.86
CA VAL A 149 -1.92 -2.38 7.68
C VAL A 149 -0.51 -2.80 8.06
N LEU A 150 0.44 -2.57 7.17
CA LEU A 150 1.86 -2.84 7.33
C LEU A 150 2.56 -1.49 7.48
N LEU A 151 3.05 -1.23 8.69
CA LEU A 151 3.84 -0.06 9.03
C LEU A 151 5.33 -0.46 9.06
N PRO A 152 6.23 0.21 8.31
CA PRO A 152 7.65 -0.13 8.28
C PRO A 152 8.28 -0.13 9.67
N LYS A 153 9.16 -1.10 9.95
CA LYS A 153 10.03 -1.14 11.16
C LYS A 153 11.40 -0.51 10.94
N TYR A 154 11.74 -0.32 9.67
CA TYR A 154 13.04 0.10 9.19
C TYR A 154 12.80 1.23 8.20
N LYS A 155 13.83 2.04 8.02
CA LYS A 155 13.92 2.99 6.92
C LYS A 155 13.78 2.24 5.59
N MET A 156 12.84 2.69 4.76
CA MET A 156 12.54 2.08 3.47
C MET A 156 12.26 3.16 2.44
N SER A 157 12.95 3.08 1.30
CA SER A 157 12.60 3.90 0.15
C SER A 157 11.26 3.45 -0.46
N LEU A 158 10.70 4.28 -1.34
CA LEU A 158 9.53 3.93 -2.15
C LEU A 158 9.71 2.58 -2.87
N ASN A 159 10.89 2.32 -3.44
CA ASN A 159 11.15 1.06 -4.15
C ASN A 159 11.27 -0.13 -3.20
N ASP A 160 11.78 0.05 -1.99
CA ASP A 160 11.78 -1.02 -0.99
C ASP A 160 10.35 -1.39 -0.58
N LEU A 161 9.49 -0.39 -0.38
CA LEU A 161 8.07 -0.62 -0.09
C LEU A 161 7.38 -1.33 -1.27
N LEU A 162 7.60 -0.87 -2.51
CA LEU A 162 7.09 -1.52 -3.71
C LEU A 162 7.60 -2.95 -3.85
N TRP A 163 8.85 -3.22 -3.45
CA TRP A 163 9.41 -4.56 -3.48
C TRP A 163 8.58 -5.54 -2.63
N PHE A 164 8.21 -5.13 -1.41
CA PHE A 164 7.32 -5.92 -0.57
C PHE A 164 5.90 -6.03 -1.15
N VAL A 165 5.33 -4.96 -1.70
CA VAL A 165 4.01 -5.00 -2.38
C VAL A 165 4.00 -6.03 -3.50
N VAL A 166 5.04 -6.05 -4.34
CA VAL A 166 5.18 -7.01 -5.44
C VAL A 166 5.25 -8.44 -4.91
N GLN A 167 6.07 -8.70 -3.89
CA GLN A 167 6.17 -10.05 -3.30
C GLN A 167 4.85 -10.53 -2.69
N ILE A 168 4.14 -9.66 -1.98
CA ILE A 168 2.84 -10.01 -1.36
C ILE A 168 1.82 -10.31 -2.46
N ASN A 169 1.71 -9.44 -3.47
CA ASN A 169 0.78 -9.63 -4.57
C ASN A 169 1.05 -10.93 -5.36
N ARG A 170 2.30 -11.36 -5.44
CA ARG A 170 2.66 -12.65 -6.06
C ARG A 170 2.27 -13.87 -5.23
N GLN A 171 2.05 -13.68 -3.93
CA GLN A 171 1.55 -14.71 -3.03
C GLN A 171 0.05 -14.62 -2.80
N ARG A 172 -0.64 -13.70 -3.49
CA ARG A 172 -2.07 -13.44 -3.34
C ARG A 172 -2.93 -14.70 -3.52
N TRP A 173 -2.54 -15.60 -4.42
CA TRP A 173 -3.24 -16.86 -4.68
C TRP A 173 -3.40 -17.76 -3.44
N ARG A 174 -2.65 -17.50 -2.35
CA ARG A 174 -2.79 -18.17 -1.05
C ARG A 174 -4.04 -17.74 -0.28
N PHE A 175 -4.72 -16.67 -0.70
CA PHE A 175 -5.85 -16.06 0.00
C PHE A 175 -7.11 -16.06 -0.87
N PHE A 176 -8.21 -16.55 -0.29
CA PHE A 176 -9.53 -16.63 -0.92
C PHE A 176 -10.60 -16.67 0.18
N TYR A 177 -11.88 -16.76 -0.17
CA TYR A 177 -12.98 -16.62 0.78
C TYR A 177 -12.87 -17.51 2.03
N ALA A 178 -12.56 -18.81 1.86
CA ALA A 178 -12.38 -19.73 2.99
C ALA A 178 -11.03 -19.58 3.72
N ARG A 179 -10.12 -18.76 3.19
CA ARG A 179 -8.76 -18.53 3.73
C ARG A 179 -8.34 -17.07 3.58
N MET A 180 -9.05 -16.17 4.24
CA MET A 180 -8.76 -14.73 4.19
C MET A 180 -7.39 -14.39 4.80
N ALA A 181 -6.83 -13.26 4.36
CA ALA A 181 -5.59 -12.64 4.84
C ALA A 181 -5.73 -12.07 6.27
N ILE A 182 -5.96 -12.95 7.26
CA ILE A 182 -6.00 -12.55 8.67
C ILE A 182 -4.60 -12.16 9.19
N LYS A 183 -4.55 -11.35 10.25
CA LYS A 183 -3.30 -10.81 10.81
C LYS A 183 -2.23 -11.88 11.05
N GLY A 184 -2.60 -13.02 11.65
CA GLY A 184 -1.67 -14.12 11.89
C GLY A 184 -1.08 -14.71 10.61
N ARG A 185 -1.84 -14.81 9.51
CA ARG A 185 -1.33 -15.34 8.23
C ARG A 185 -0.41 -14.35 7.55
N ILE A 186 -0.79 -13.08 7.53
CA ILE A 186 0.04 -12.01 6.98
C ILE A 186 1.33 -11.87 7.79
N ALA A 187 1.27 -11.92 9.11
CA ALA A 187 2.44 -11.84 9.96
C ALA A 187 3.47 -12.94 9.71
N ASN A 188 3.02 -14.13 9.33
CA ASN A 188 3.87 -15.28 9.06
C ASN A 188 4.16 -15.49 7.56
N LEU A 189 3.70 -14.59 6.68
CA LEU A 189 3.99 -14.70 5.25
C LEU A 189 5.49 -14.45 5.03
N GLU A 190 6.22 -15.46 4.62
CA GLU A 190 7.64 -15.33 4.28
C GLU A 190 7.84 -14.48 3.01
N VAL A 191 8.85 -13.62 3.09
CA VAL A 191 9.29 -12.71 2.04
C VAL A 191 10.82 -12.55 2.14
N SER A 192 11.43 -11.99 1.11
CA SER A 192 12.85 -11.60 1.16
C SER A 192 12.98 -10.10 1.03
N ALA A 193 13.84 -9.48 1.83
CA ALA A 193 14.23 -8.08 1.62
C ALA A 193 14.95 -7.95 0.26
N PRO A 194 14.94 -6.76 -0.37
CA PRO A 194 15.73 -6.53 -1.57
C PRO A 194 17.22 -6.82 -1.29
N PRO A 195 17.99 -7.27 -2.29
CA PRO A 195 19.39 -7.66 -2.08
C PRO A 195 20.27 -6.49 -1.63
N GLU A 196 19.90 -5.27 -2.01
CA GLU A 196 20.58 -4.01 -1.71
C GLU A 196 19.56 -2.86 -1.72
N ALA A 197 19.97 -1.67 -1.30
CA ALA A 197 19.13 -0.48 -1.27
C ALA A 197 18.67 -0.07 -2.68
N LEU A 198 17.35 0.08 -2.87
CA LEU A 198 16.77 0.44 -4.16
C LEU A 198 16.49 1.95 -4.26
N VAL A 199 17.54 2.76 -4.17
CA VAL A 199 17.40 4.23 -4.14
C VAL A 199 16.82 4.75 -5.46
N ASP A 200 15.72 5.52 -5.37
CA ASP A 200 15.25 6.36 -6.48
C ASP A 200 15.94 7.72 -6.39
N THR A 201 16.77 8.05 -7.37
CA THR A 201 17.45 9.36 -7.48
C THR A 201 16.64 10.38 -8.27
N GLY A 202 15.45 9.99 -8.75
CA GLY A 202 14.51 10.87 -9.41
C GLY A 202 13.63 11.65 -8.45
N LYS A 203 12.46 12.04 -8.95
CA LYS A 203 11.44 12.74 -8.18
C LYS A 203 10.87 11.87 -7.06
N THR A 204 10.54 12.46 -5.92
CA THR A 204 9.78 11.77 -4.86
C THR A 204 8.39 11.38 -5.35
N LEU A 205 7.69 10.48 -4.65
CA LEU A 205 6.31 10.15 -5.02
C LEU A 205 5.40 11.38 -4.98
N PHE A 206 5.56 12.21 -3.95
CA PHE A 206 4.84 13.47 -3.81
C PHE A 206 5.01 14.38 -5.03
N GLU A 207 6.25 14.62 -5.46
CA GLU A 207 6.55 15.42 -6.65
C GLU A 207 5.96 14.80 -7.92
N ARG A 208 6.04 13.47 -8.06
CA ARG A 208 5.47 12.76 -9.22
C ARG A 208 3.95 12.93 -9.30
N VAL A 209 3.25 12.82 -8.17
CA VAL A 209 1.79 12.98 -8.11
C VAL A 209 1.38 14.43 -8.37
N ARG A 210 2.10 15.42 -7.83
CA ARG A 210 1.83 16.83 -8.12
C ARG A 210 1.98 17.17 -9.60
N VAL A 211 3.10 16.75 -10.22
CA VAL A 211 3.30 16.94 -11.66
C VAL A 211 2.17 16.28 -12.46
N PHE A 212 1.74 15.09 -12.06
CA PHE A 212 0.62 14.42 -12.71
C PHE A 212 -0.71 15.19 -12.55
N ARG A 213 -0.99 15.72 -11.35
CA ARG A 213 -2.19 16.53 -11.06
C ARG A 213 -2.23 17.78 -11.92
N GLU A 214 -1.14 18.54 -11.99
CA GLU A 214 -1.02 19.74 -12.83
C GLU A 214 -1.27 19.42 -14.31
N GLN A 215 -0.64 18.35 -14.82
CA GLN A 215 -0.83 17.91 -16.20
C GLN A 215 -2.27 17.49 -16.48
N LEU A 216 -2.92 16.82 -15.53
CA LEU A 216 -4.32 16.42 -15.65
C LEU A 216 -5.24 17.65 -15.72
N GLU A 217 -5.03 18.64 -14.86
CA GLU A 217 -5.81 19.90 -14.86
C GLU A 217 -5.62 20.69 -16.15
N ASP A 218 -4.37 20.83 -16.61
CA ASP A 218 -4.05 21.50 -17.88
C ASP A 218 -4.77 20.86 -19.08
N LEU A 219 -4.91 19.53 -19.09
CA LEU A 219 -5.63 18.80 -20.15
C LEU A 219 -7.15 18.94 -20.07
N VAL A 220 -7.71 19.17 -18.87
CA VAL A 220 -9.15 19.33 -18.65
C VAL A 220 -9.61 20.78 -18.88
N HIS A 221 -8.75 21.77 -18.64
CA HIS A 221 -9.08 23.18 -18.83
C HIS A 221 -9.05 23.61 -20.30
N LEU A 222 -10.24 23.88 -20.86
CA LEU A 222 -10.38 24.42 -22.22
C LEU A 222 -10.18 25.93 -22.23
N LYS A 223 -9.23 26.42 -23.04
CA LYS A 223 -9.07 27.86 -23.30
C LYS A 223 -10.21 28.35 -24.18
N THR A 224 -11.08 29.20 -23.63
CA THR A 224 -12.13 29.90 -24.37
C THR A 224 -11.77 31.38 -24.49
N ASN A 225 -11.56 31.86 -25.72
CA ASN A 225 -11.43 33.30 -25.98
C ASN A 225 -12.82 33.87 -26.15
N PHE A 226 -13.38 34.47 -25.10
CA PHE A 226 -14.54 35.34 -25.26
C PHE A 226 -14.05 36.72 -25.71
N SER A 227 -14.22 37.01 -27.00
CA SER A 227 -14.23 38.37 -27.50
C SER A 227 -15.56 39.01 -27.10
N VAL A 228 -15.54 39.88 -26.09
CA VAL A 228 -16.65 40.80 -25.78
C VAL A 228 -16.66 41.92 -26.81
#